data_AF-A0A9W4D708-F1
#
_entry.id   AF-A0A9W4D708-F1
#
_cell.length_a   1.000
_cell.length_b   1.000
_cell.length_c   1.000
_cell.angle_alpha   90.00
_cell.angle_beta   90.00
_cell.angle_gamma   90.00
#
_symmetry.space_group_name_H-M   'P 1'
#
loop_
_entity.id
_entity.type
_entity.pdbx_description
1 polymer ?
#
loop_
_entity_poly.entity_id
_entity_poly.type
_entity_poly.pdbx_seq_one_letter_code
_entity_poly.pdbx_strand_id
1 'polypeptide(L)'
;MDLRPSNCSFHFHSKLSPPISSHAARVSKNMVVLQYYPERIAASDVELGDKIIDLLYSYSPAGKSVRRMEFERLVRSCVSRRESLHLVLPAFPFKSANRTDKVLGDLPDIGEEMALALLNRICTDINNIYPGSYTTVTIVSDGLVYNDILGISDEDVWNYGSALRQISKEKYPCINFARLSSLIDTDLPEPETKEEYISNANRYREEIASLGPDQDPIGGAHLEQQNVLMTYRGYIKFLATDLKYDESRRNLSNSQIKKKNQIVAKKMIQRGTAYSLAVKNAFPSSIRLSIHQSQSQYKLPISLLLGENNYTTPWHCACALKPDGTWQFAHRKIFQEDPRYQLIYRNERPSFYYMTGN
;
A
#
# COMPACT_ATOMS: atom_id res chain seq x y z
N MET A 1 20.70 -54.12 -39.99
CA MET A 1 20.00 -53.01 -40.68
C MET A 1 19.14 -52.34 -39.61
N ASP A 2 19.64 -51.56 -38.65
CA ASP A 2 20.60 -50.44 -38.72
C ASP A 2 20.30 -49.47 -39.86
N LEU A 3 19.77 -48.29 -39.51
CA LEU A 3 20.54 -47.05 -39.48
C LEU A 3 19.80 -45.97 -38.65
N ARG A 4 20.49 -45.42 -37.66
CA ARG A 4 20.17 -44.22 -36.87
C ARG A 4 20.39 -42.95 -37.71
N PRO A 5 19.93 -41.80 -37.21
CA PRO A 5 20.81 -40.63 -37.10
C PRO A 5 20.77 -40.09 -35.66
N SER A 6 21.85 -40.20 -34.90
CA SER A 6 22.93 -39.20 -34.75
C SER A 6 22.75 -38.39 -33.46
N ASN A 7 23.51 -38.79 -32.44
CA ASN A 7 23.72 -38.05 -31.20
C ASN A 7 24.42 -36.71 -31.49
N CYS A 8 23.91 -35.62 -30.92
CA CYS A 8 24.72 -34.45 -30.56
C CYS A 8 24.49 -34.16 -29.08
N SER A 9 25.27 -34.85 -28.25
CA SER A 9 25.50 -34.54 -26.84
C SER A 9 26.44 -33.33 -26.74
N PHE A 10 25.97 -32.23 -26.16
CA PHE A 10 26.84 -31.13 -25.72
C PHE A 10 27.00 -31.18 -24.20
N HIS A 11 28.25 -31.33 -23.78
CA HIS A 11 28.69 -31.26 -22.39
C HIS A 11 28.50 -29.85 -21.82
N PHE A 12 27.77 -29.73 -20.72
CA PHE A 12 27.87 -28.54 -19.87
C PHE A 12 29.14 -28.65 -19.03
N HIS A 13 30.19 -27.95 -19.45
CA HIS A 13 31.33 -27.67 -18.59
C HIS A 13 30.90 -26.67 -17.50
N SER A 14 30.74 -27.17 -16.28
CA SER A 14 30.72 -26.37 -15.07
C SER A 14 32.10 -25.73 -14.85
N LYS A 15 32.26 -24.45 -15.21
CA LYS A 15 33.39 -23.64 -14.72
C LYS A 15 32.94 -22.90 -13.47
N LEU A 16 33.24 -23.52 -12.33
CA LEU A 16 33.32 -22.87 -11.03
C LEU A 16 34.29 -21.68 -11.12
N SER A 17 33.80 -20.49 -10.81
CA SER A 17 34.64 -19.33 -10.52
C SER A 17 35.11 -19.40 -9.06
N PRO A 18 36.31 -18.88 -8.72
CA PRO A 18 37.00 -19.16 -7.46
C PRO A 18 36.33 -18.47 -6.25
N PRO A 19 36.59 -18.94 -5.02
CA PRO A 19 35.97 -18.40 -3.82
C PRO A 19 36.56 -17.03 -3.50
N ILE A 20 35.70 -16.03 -3.35
CA ILE A 20 36.10 -14.73 -2.80
C ILE A 20 36.20 -14.89 -1.28
N SER A 21 37.44 -14.78 -0.81
CA SER A 21 37.86 -14.81 0.59
C SER A 21 37.11 -13.76 1.43
N SER A 22 36.74 -14.20 2.62
CA SER A 22 36.22 -13.42 3.73
C SER A 22 37.21 -12.34 4.17
N HIS A 23 36.79 -11.08 4.11
CA HIS A 23 37.21 -10.04 5.05
C HIS A 23 36.07 -9.05 5.26
N ALA A 24 35.63 -8.95 6.51
CA ALA A 24 34.69 -7.97 6.98
C ALA A 24 35.23 -6.55 6.70
N ALA A 25 34.49 -5.76 5.94
CA ALA A 25 34.66 -4.32 5.87
C ALA A 25 33.28 -3.67 5.96
N ARG A 26 33.01 -3.11 7.14
CA ARG A 26 31.93 -2.17 7.47
C ARG A 26 31.39 -1.44 6.23
N VAL A 27 30.16 -1.76 5.84
CA VAL A 27 29.40 -0.95 4.89
C VAL A 27 29.06 0.36 5.59
N SER A 28 29.73 1.43 5.17
CA SER A 28 29.41 2.78 5.60
C SER A 28 27.98 3.13 5.16
N LYS A 29 27.16 3.61 6.11
CA LYS A 29 25.85 4.25 5.87
C LYS A 29 26.07 5.54 5.07
N ASN A 30 26.34 5.44 3.78
CA ASN A 30 26.29 6.56 2.85
C ASN A 30 24.98 6.47 2.07
N MET A 31 24.11 7.43 2.34
CA MET A 31 22.93 7.78 1.58
C MET A 31 23.31 7.93 0.11
N VAL A 32 23.06 6.90 -0.70
CA VAL A 32 23.16 7.02 -2.17
C VAL A 32 21.94 7.82 -2.61
N VAL A 33 22.08 9.14 -2.61
CA VAL A 33 21.24 9.97 -3.46
C VAL A 33 21.70 9.64 -4.88
N LEU A 34 20.92 8.84 -5.61
CA LEU A 34 21.07 8.68 -7.05
C LEU A 34 20.74 10.03 -7.73
N GLN A 35 21.68 10.97 -7.66
CA GLN A 35 21.79 12.09 -8.57
C GLN A 35 22.51 11.59 -9.83
N TYR A 36 21.80 10.83 -10.66
CA TYR A 36 22.23 10.60 -12.03
C TYR A 36 21.28 11.38 -12.93
N TYR A 37 21.73 12.58 -13.32
CA TYR A 37 21.03 13.49 -14.21
C TYR A 37 21.46 13.18 -15.66
N PRO A 38 20.54 12.91 -16.59
CA PRO A 38 20.89 12.88 -18.00
C PRO A 38 21.21 14.31 -18.47
N GLU A 39 22.26 14.44 -19.27
CA GLU A 39 22.46 15.58 -20.16
C GLU A 39 21.23 15.73 -21.07
N ARG A 40 20.56 16.90 -21.02
CA ARG A 40 19.41 17.33 -21.86
C ARG A 40 18.32 16.28 -22.12
N ILE A 41 17.23 16.36 -21.36
CA ILE A 41 15.98 15.65 -21.65
C ILE A 41 15.37 16.19 -22.96
N ALA A 42 15.05 15.32 -23.92
CA ALA A 42 14.39 15.71 -25.17
C ALA A 42 13.00 16.29 -24.91
N ALA A 43 12.57 17.29 -25.69
CA ALA A 43 11.26 17.93 -25.52
C ALA A 43 10.09 16.94 -25.60
N SER A 44 10.19 15.93 -26.46
CA SER A 44 9.20 14.84 -26.58
C SER A 44 9.07 13.99 -25.30
N ASP A 45 10.19 13.80 -24.58
CA ASP A 45 10.20 13.00 -23.35
C ASP A 45 9.62 13.79 -22.17
N VAL A 46 9.80 15.12 -22.17
CA VAL A 46 9.12 16.01 -21.24
C VAL A 46 7.61 15.96 -21.48
N GLU A 47 7.16 16.10 -22.73
CA GLU A 47 5.73 16.06 -23.07
C GLU A 47 5.08 14.71 -22.69
N LEU A 48 5.75 13.60 -22.98
CA LEU A 48 5.28 12.28 -22.59
C LEU A 48 5.23 12.11 -21.07
N GLY A 49 6.28 12.56 -20.37
CA GLY A 49 6.30 12.58 -18.90
C GLY A 49 5.15 13.39 -18.31
N ASP A 50 4.85 14.55 -18.89
CA ASP A 50 3.75 15.43 -18.47
C ASP A 50 2.38 14.77 -18.68
N LYS A 51 2.17 14.04 -19.79
CA LYS A 51 0.95 13.26 -20.01
C LYS A 51 0.74 12.18 -18.94
N ILE A 52 1.80 11.48 -18.57
CA ILE A 52 1.75 10.45 -17.50
C ILE A 52 1.47 11.11 -16.14
N ILE A 53 2.13 12.23 -15.84
CA ILE A 53 1.91 13.01 -14.62
C ILE A 53 0.45 13.45 -14.53
N ASP A 54 -0.11 13.97 -15.61
CA ASP A 54 -1.48 14.44 -15.69
C ASP A 54 -2.50 13.32 -15.49
N LEU A 55 -2.26 12.15 -16.09
CA LEU A 55 -3.05 10.94 -15.85
C LEU A 55 -3.01 10.57 -14.36
N LEU A 56 -1.83 10.48 -13.74
CA LEU A 56 -1.69 10.14 -12.32
C LEU A 56 -2.39 11.15 -11.41
N TYR A 57 -2.31 12.44 -11.73
CA TYR A 57 -3.02 13.49 -11.00
C TYR A 57 -4.54 13.40 -11.15
N SER A 58 -5.07 12.85 -12.25
CA SER A 58 -6.52 12.65 -12.41
C SER A 58 -7.10 11.65 -11.41
N TYR A 59 -6.27 10.73 -10.89
CA TYR A 59 -6.62 9.79 -9.82
C TYR A 59 -6.36 10.35 -8.40
N SER A 60 -5.83 11.57 -8.30
CA SER A 60 -5.54 12.21 -7.01
C SER A 60 -6.70 13.09 -6.54
N PRO A 61 -7.21 12.91 -5.31
CA PRO A 61 -8.22 13.80 -4.73
C PRO A 61 -7.82 15.27 -4.71
N ALA A 62 -6.52 15.54 -4.54
CA ALA A 62 -5.98 16.87 -4.47
C ALA A 62 -5.71 17.46 -5.87
N GLY A 63 -5.77 16.64 -6.92
CA GLY A 63 -5.33 17.00 -8.27
C GLY A 63 -3.97 17.69 -8.25
N LYS A 64 -3.83 18.73 -9.08
CA LYS A 64 -2.60 19.54 -9.20
C LYS A 64 -2.49 20.68 -8.16
N SER A 65 -3.36 20.73 -7.14
CA SER A 65 -3.35 21.81 -6.13
C SER A 65 -2.08 21.84 -5.27
N VAL A 66 -1.37 20.70 -5.19
CA VAL A 66 -0.08 20.56 -4.52
C VAL A 66 0.97 20.23 -5.56
N ARG A 67 1.99 21.11 -5.69
CA ARG A 67 3.14 20.88 -6.56
C ARG A 67 4.04 19.79 -5.97
N ARG A 68 4.34 18.73 -6.73
CA ARG A 68 5.11 17.58 -6.24
C ARG A 68 6.37 17.39 -7.10
N MET A 69 7.30 18.33 -6.95
CA MET A 69 8.46 18.45 -7.84
C MET A 69 9.32 17.17 -7.88
N GLU A 70 9.52 16.49 -6.75
CA GLU A 70 10.32 15.26 -6.73
C GLU A 70 9.62 14.11 -7.44
N PHE A 71 8.31 13.94 -7.22
CA PHE A 71 7.48 12.98 -7.93
C PHE A 71 7.47 13.25 -9.44
N GLU A 72 7.19 14.49 -9.85
CA GLU A 72 7.14 14.89 -11.26
C GLU A 72 8.50 14.69 -11.94
N ARG A 73 9.60 15.05 -11.26
CA ARG A 73 10.96 14.83 -11.75
C ARG A 73 11.28 13.36 -11.92
N LEU A 74 10.87 12.50 -10.98
CA LEU A 74 11.11 11.07 -11.06
C LEU A 74 10.40 10.45 -12.29
N VAL A 75 9.13 10.81 -12.52
CA VAL A 75 8.38 10.35 -13.70
C VAL A 75 9.09 10.75 -15.00
N ARG A 76 9.42 12.04 -15.16
CA ARG A 76 10.15 12.52 -16.35
C ARG A 76 11.50 11.83 -16.51
N SER A 77 12.19 11.58 -15.40
CA SER A 77 13.48 10.87 -15.41
C SER A 77 13.35 9.45 -15.92
N CYS A 78 12.36 8.67 -15.47
CA CYS A 78 12.10 7.31 -15.99
C CYS A 78 11.82 7.33 -17.49
N VAL A 79 10.97 8.26 -17.96
CA VAL A 79 10.64 8.40 -19.38
C VAL A 79 11.86 8.75 -20.22
N SER A 80 12.69 9.70 -19.77
CA SER A 80 13.91 10.11 -20.47
C SER A 80 14.94 8.98 -20.60
N ARG A 81 14.94 8.03 -19.65
CA ARG A 81 15.81 6.84 -19.68
C ARG A 81 15.19 5.64 -20.40
N ARG A 82 13.99 5.79 -20.98
CA ARG A 82 13.22 4.70 -21.59
C ARG A 82 12.93 3.55 -20.62
N GLU A 83 12.85 3.85 -19.32
CA GLU A 83 12.59 2.86 -18.27
C GLU A 83 11.10 2.69 -18.04
N SER A 84 10.71 1.47 -17.66
CA SER A 84 9.38 1.18 -17.12
C SER A 84 9.15 1.91 -15.80
N LEU A 85 7.90 2.33 -15.57
CA LEU A 85 7.51 2.95 -14.31
C LEU A 85 7.19 1.87 -13.28
N HIS A 86 7.77 2.01 -12.08
CA HIS A 86 7.41 1.19 -10.94
C HIS A 86 6.73 2.06 -9.89
N LEU A 87 5.46 1.80 -9.63
CA LEU A 87 4.69 2.46 -8.59
C LEU A 87 4.80 1.64 -7.29
N VAL A 88 4.89 2.32 -6.15
CA VAL A 88 4.82 1.64 -4.84
C VAL A 88 3.71 2.26 -3.99
N LEU A 89 2.84 1.42 -3.43
CA LEU A 89 1.70 1.84 -2.64
C LEU A 89 1.68 1.10 -1.29
N PRO A 90 2.01 1.78 -0.20
CA PRO A 90 1.72 1.27 1.14
C PRO A 90 0.22 1.35 1.41
N ALA A 91 -0.43 0.20 1.55
CA ALA A 91 -1.87 0.08 1.64
C ALA A 91 -2.30 -1.37 1.96
N PHE A 92 -3.60 -1.57 2.16
CA PHE A 92 -4.23 -2.87 2.38
C PHE A 92 -3.65 -3.61 3.61
N PRO A 93 -3.79 -3.04 4.82
CA PRO A 93 -3.31 -3.68 6.04
C PRO A 93 -4.17 -4.88 6.44
N PHE A 94 -5.48 -4.63 6.63
CA PHE A 94 -6.52 -5.53 7.14
C PHE A 94 -7.85 -4.74 7.17
N LYS A 95 -9.00 -5.42 7.26
CA LYS A 95 -10.30 -4.78 7.54
C LYS A 95 -10.34 -4.17 8.95
N SER A 96 -11.05 -3.07 9.11
CA SER A 96 -11.31 -2.41 10.39
C SER A 96 -11.77 -3.39 11.50
N ALA A 97 -11.29 -3.19 12.73
CA ALA A 97 -11.77 -3.93 13.90
C ALA A 97 -13.28 -3.72 14.17
N ASN A 98 -13.85 -2.62 13.66
CA ASN A 98 -15.27 -2.33 13.78
C ASN A 98 -16.10 -3.08 12.72
N ARG A 99 -16.26 -4.39 12.91
CA ARG A 99 -17.07 -5.28 12.05
C ARG A 99 -18.59 -5.09 12.22
N THR A 100 -18.99 -4.33 13.24
CA THR A 100 -20.40 -4.02 13.53
C THR A 100 -20.89 -2.84 12.70
N ASP A 101 -20.17 -1.71 12.75
CA ASP A 101 -20.63 -0.47 12.14
C ASP A 101 -19.94 -0.17 10.80
N LYS A 102 -18.68 -0.56 10.59
CA LYS A 102 -17.86 -0.05 9.48
C LYS A 102 -17.76 -0.98 8.28
N VAL A 103 -17.40 -2.24 8.51
CA VAL A 103 -17.03 -3.21 7.44
C VAL A 103 -17.92 -4.45 7.49
N LEU A 104 -17.95 -5.22 6.40
CA LEU A 104 -18.80 -6.42 6.29
C LEU A 104 -18.24 -7.64 7.03
N GLY A 105 -16.93 -7.71 7.21
CA GLY A 105 -16.20 -8.80 7.86
C GLY A 105 -14.71 -8.46 7.99
N ASP A 106 -13.88 -9.49 8.16
CA ASP A 106 -12.41 -9.41 8.25
C ASP A 106 -11.69 -9.61 6.91
N LEU A 107 -12.32 -10.31 5.98
CA LEU A 107 -11.75 -10.60 4.67
C LEU A 107 -12.06 -9.50 3.65
N PRO A 108 -11.27 -9.40 2.56
CA PRO A 108 -11.56 -8.51 1.44
C PRO A 108 -12.96 -8.75 0.87
N ASP A 109 -13.65 -7.66 0.54
CA ASP A 109 -14.96 -7.68 -0.13
C ASP A 109 -14.87 -6.94 -1.48
N ILE A 110 -16.00 -6.51 -2.05
CA ILE A 110 -15.98 -5.85 -3.37
C ILE A 110 -15.13 -4.57 -3.36
N GLY A 111 -14.99 -3.90 -2.21
CA GLY A 111 -14.26 -2.65 -2.11
C GLY A 111 -12.78 -2.86 -2.42
N GLU A 112 -12.17 -3.91 -1.88
CA GLU A 112 -10.79 -4.25 -2.19
C GLU A 112 -10.64 -4.69 -3.66
N GLU A 113 -11.58 -5.46 -4.19
CA GLU A 113 -11.56 -5.89 -5.59
C GLU A 113 -11.63 -4.68 -6.54
N MET A 114 -12.50 -3.70 -6.27
CA MET A 114 -12.59 -2.44 -7.01
C MET A 114 -11.30 -1.62 -6.93
N ALA A 115 -10.68 -1.56 -5.75
CA ALA A 115 -9.43 -0.83 -5.56
C ALA A 115 -8.26 -1.49 -6.32
N LEU A 116 -8.18 -2.83 -6.32
CA LEU A 116 -7.20 -3.55 -7.14
C LEU A 116 -7.45 -3.33 -8.63
N ALA A 117 -8.71 -3.40 -9.09
CA ALA A 117 -9.05 -3.11 -10.48
C ALA A 117 -8.63 -1.70 -10.91
N LEU A 118 -8.83 -0.70 -10.04
CA LEU A 118 -8.42 0.67 -10.28
C LEU A 118 -6.90 0.81 -10.38
N LEU A 119 -6.14 0.19 -9.47
CA LEU A 119 -4.69 0.21 -9.49
C LEU A 119 -4.13 -0.46 -10.76
N ASN A 120 -4.70 -1.59 -11.17
CA ASN A 120 -4.34 -2.23 -12.43
C ASN A 120 -4.65 -1.32 -13.62
N ARG A 121 -5.82 -0.66 -13.61
CA ARG A 121 -6.22 0.28 -14.65
C ARG A 121 -5.26 1.46 -14.78
N ILE A 122 -4.80 2.03 -13.66
CA ILE A 122 -3.78 3.10 -13.68
C ILE A 122 -2.54 2.63 -14.44
N CYS A 123 -2.05 1.42 -14.15
CA CYS A 123 -0.89 0.87 -14.87
C CYS A 123 -1.16 0.66 -16.36
N THR A 124 -2.32 0.10 -16.72
CA THR A 124 -2.66 -0.12 -18.14
C THR A 124 -2.85 1.20 -18.91
N ASP A 125 -3.46 2.20 -18.28
CA ASP A 125 -3.63 3.54 -18.88
C ASP A 125 -2.27 4.20 -19.14
N ILE A 126 -1.31 4.06 -18.22
CA ILE A 126 0.07 4.53 -18.42
C ILE A 126 0.73 3.78 -19.59
N ASN A 127 0.59 2.45 -19.66
CA ASN A 127 1.16 1.64 -20.75
C ASN A 127 0.62 2.03 -22.13
N ASN A 128 -0.64 2.46 -22.21
CA ASN A 128 -1.25 2.97 -23.44
C ASN A 128 -0.64 4.33 -23.87
N ILE A 129 -0.30 5.20 -22.91
CA ILE A 129 0.33 6.50 -23.16
C ILE A 129 1.83 6.36 -23.47
N TYR A 130 2.48 5.36 -22.88
CA TYR A 130 3.91 5.10 -23.00
C TYR A 130 4.20 3.72 -23.62
N PRO A 131 3.99 3.56 -24.95
CA PRO A 131 4.20 2.30 -25.65
C PRO A 131 5.63 1.78 -25.47
N GLY A 132 5.77 0.47 -25.24
CA GLY A 132 7.06 -0.19 -25.04
C GLY A 132 7.57 -0.18 -23.59
N SER A 133 6.86 0.50 -22.68
CA SER A 133 7.08 0.38 -21.23
C SER A 133 6.12 -0.64 -20.60
N TYR A 134 6.48 -1.17 -19.44
CA TYR A 134 5.61 -2.02 -18.63
C TYR A 134 5.50 -1.49 -17.20
N THR A 135 4.42 -0.77 -16.94
CA THR A 135 4.14 -0.18 -15.62
C THR A 135 3.57 -1.23 -14.67
N THR A 136 4.12 -1.28 -13.47
CA THR A 136 3.60 -2.12 -12.38
C THR A 136 3.39 -1.31 -11.12
N VAL A 137 2.54 -1.81 -10.22
CA VAL A 137 2.37 -1.29 -8.88
C VAL A 137 2.65 -2.38 -7.84
N THR A 138 3.58 -2.12 -6.93
CA THR A 138 3.80 -2.98 -5.76
C THR A 138 3.00 -2.45 -4.58
N ILE A 139 2.02 -3.23 -4.14
CA ILE A 139 1.32 -3.01 -2.88
C ILE A 139 2.20 -3.51 -1.75
N VAL A 140 2.58 -2.62 -0.84
CA VAL A 140 3.31 -2.98 0.37
C VAL A 140 2.33 -2.98 1.52
N SER A 141 2.03 -4.15 2.07
CA SER A 141 1.10 -4.21 3.21
C SER A 141 1.76 -3.64 4.46
N ASP A 142 1.04 -2.75 5.14
CA ASP A 142 1.39 -2.18 6.44
C ASP A 142 0.65 -2.88 7.59
N GLY A 143 0.04 -4.04 7.35
CA GLY A 143 -0.76 -4.78 8.32
C GLY A 143 0.01 -5.11 9.61
N LEU A 144 1.14 -5.82 9.50
CA LEU A 144 1.97 -6.16 10.67
C LEU A 144 2.52 -4.94 11.41
N VAL A 145 2.66 -3.80 10.71
CA VAL A 145 3.15 -2.56 11.32
C VAL A 145 2.17 -2.05 12.38
N TYR A 146 0.87 -2.29 12.22
CA TYR A 146 -0.16 -1.63 13.04
C TYR A 146 -1.15 -2.56 13.74
N ASN A 147 -1.29 -3.82 13.34
CA ASN A 147 -2.39 -4.67 13.78
C ASN A 147 -2.47 -4.86 15.31
N ASP A 148 -1.35 -5.08 15.99
CA ASP A 148 -1.28 -5.23 17.45
C ASP A 148 -1.74 -3.97 18.21
N ILE A 149 -1.50 -2.77 17.67
CA ILE A 149 -1.97 -1.51 18.28
C ILE A 149 -3.36 -1.10 17.82
N LEU A 150 -3.94 -1.82 16.84
CA LEU A 150 -5.28 -1.63 16.30
C LEU A 150 -6.24 -2.79 16.65
N GLY A 151 -5.83 -3.71 17.53
CA GLY A 151 -6.68 -4.79 18.01
C GLY A 151 -7.00 -5.86 16.96
N ILE A 152 -6.12 -6.02 15.97
CA ILE A 152 -6.24 -7.02 14.89
C ILE A 152 -5.18 -8.10 15.09
N SER A 153 -5.59 -9.36 15.04
CA SER A 153 -4.69 -10.50 15.24
C SER A 153 -3.72 -10.67 14.06
N ASP A 154 -2.57 -11.31 14.28
CA ASP A 154 -1.64 -11.66 13.19
C ASP A 154 -2.29 -12.59 12.16
N GLU A 155 -3.15 -13.48 12.64
CA GLU A 155 -3.97 -14.35 11.80
C GLU A 155 -4.90 -13.57 10.87
N ASP A 156 -5.60 -12.55 11.36
CA ASP A 156 -6.49 -11.73 10.54
C ASP A 156 -5.70 -11.03 9.43
N VAL A 157 -4.51 -10.51 9.73
CA VAL A 157 -3.64 -9.88 8.72
C VAL A 157 -3.19 -10.90 7.66
N TRP A 158 -2.79 -12.10 8.10
CA TRP A 158 -2.41 -13.17 7.18
C TRP A 158 -3.58 -13.57 6.26
N ASN A 159 -4.76 -13.80 6.83
CA ASN A 159 -5.94 -14.25 6.11
C ASN A 159 -6.40 -13.18 5.10
N TYR A 160 -6.46 -11.92 5.52
CA TYR A 160 -6.80 -10.79 4.67
C TYR A 160 -5.80 -10.63 3.51
N GLY A 161 -4.49 -10.61 3.82
CA GLY A 161 -3.44 -10.47 2.82
C GLY A 161 -3.39 -11.65 1.83
N SER A 162 -3.64 -12.88 2.31
CA SER A 162 -3.67 -14.07 1.46
C SER A 162 -4.85 -14.05 0.51
N ALA A 163 -6.04 -13.68 0.98
CA ALA A 163 -7.23 -13.51 0.14
C ALA A 163 -7.03 -12.42 -0.93
N LEU A 164 -6.41 -11.28 -0.57
CA LEU A 164 -6.08 -10.23 -1.54
C LEU A 164 -5.15 -10.69 -2.65
N ARG A 165 -4.07 -11.39 -2.29
CA ARG A 165 -3.11 -11.91 -3.27
C ARG A 165 -3.76 -12.91 -4.22
N GLN A 166 -4.68 -13.73 -3.72
CA GLN A 166 -5.45 -14.65 -4.55
C GLN A 166 -6.32 -13.89 -5.57
N ILE A 167 -7.11 -12.91 -5.13
CA ILE A 167 -7.94 -12.07 -6.02
C ILE A 167 -7.08 -11.43 -7.10
N SER A 168 -5.92 -10.89 -6.71
CA SER A 168 -5.03 -10.18 -7.63
C SER A 168 -4.36 -11.09 -8.66
N LYS A 169 -3.88 -12.26 -8.24
CA LYS A 169 -3.21 -13.23 -9.12
C LYS A 169 -4.11 -13.67 -10.28
N GLU A 170 -5.42 -13.74 -10.03
CA GLU A 170 -6.40 -14.19 -11.01
C GLU A 170 -6.77 -13.10 -12.04
N LYS A 171 -6.67 -11.81 -11.69
CA LYS A 171 -7.33 -10.74 -12.45
C LYS A 171 -6.47 -9.54 -12.82
N TYR A 172 -5.38 -9.27 -12.10
CA TYR A 172 -4.69 -7.98 -12.13
C TYR A 172 -3.17 -8.14 -12.38
N PRO A 173 -2.73 -8.30 -13.64
CA PRO A 173 -1.35 -8.64 -13.98
C PRO A 173 -0.32 -7.54 -13.69
N CYS A 174 -0.76 -6.28 -13.53
CA CYS A 174 0.14 -5.18 -13.22
C CYS A 174 0.45 -5.03 -11.72
N ILE A 175 -0.19 -5.84 -10.85
CA ILE A 175 -0.09 -5.71 -9.40
C ILE A 175 0.88 -6.75 -8.83
N ASN A 176 1.86 -6.24 -8.10
CA ASN A 176 2.78 -7.01 -7.27
C ASN A 176 2.48 -6.77 -5.79
N PHE A 177 2.95 -7.68 -4.93
CA PHE A 177 2.89 -7.51 -3.48
C PHE A 177 4.27 -7.62 -2.87
N ALA A 178 4.53 -6.80 -1.86
CA ALA A 178 5.67 -6.92 -0.97
C ALA A 178 5.19 -7.01 0.48
N ARG A 179 5.81 -7.89 1.26
CA ARG A 179 5.60 -8.02 2.71
C ARG A 179 6.79 -7.39 3.45
N LEU A 180 6.73 -7.35 4.79
CA LEU A 180 7.77 -6.69 5.59
C LEU A 180 9.16 -7.31 5.43
N SER A 181 9.24 -8.61 5.17
CA SER A 181 10.47 -9.32 4.81
C SER A 181 11.19 -8.69 3.61
N SER A 182 10.44 -8.13 2.65
CA SER A 182 11.03 -7.44 1.49
C SER A 182 11.59 -6.04 1.81
N LEU A 183 11.38 -5.54 3.03
CA LEU A 183 11.76 -4.17 3.43
C LEU A 183 12.93 -4.12 4.41
N ILE A 184 13.36 -5.27 4.92
CA ILE A 184 14.37 -5.39 5.97
C ILE A 184 15.58 -6.14 5.42
N ASP A 185 16.77 -5.76 5.89
CA ASP A 185 18.04 -6.37 5.51
C ASP A 185 18.47 -7.36 6.60
N THR A 186 17.74 -8.48 6.70
CA THR A 186 17.98 -9.53 7.70
C THR A 186 17.78 -10.92 7.12
N ASP A 187 18.28 -11.95 7.81
CA ASP A 187 18.08 -13.36 7.46
C ASP A 187 16.64 -13.87 7.75
N LEU A 188 15.66 -12.98 7.91
CA LEU A 188 14.26 -13.35 8.08
C LEU A 188 13.64 -13.69 6.72
N PRO A 189 13.35 -14.98 6.43
CA PRO A 189 12.77 -15.35 5.14
C PRO A 189 11.36 -14.78 4.99
N GLU A 190 10.89 -14.71 3.75
CA GLU A 190 9.47 -14.48 3.46
C GLU A 190 8.67 -15.71 3.96
N PRO A 191 7.61 -15.52 4.78
CA PRO A 191 6.89 -16.66 5.34
C PRO A 191 6.01 -17.33 4.29
N GLU A 192 6.12 -18.65 4.19
CA GLU A 192 5.35 -19.50 3.26
C GLU A 192 4.06 -19.99 3.90
N THR A 193 4.08 -20.22 5.22
CA THR A 193 2.93 -20.66 6.00
C THR A 193 2.41 -19.60 6.96
N LYS A 194 1.17 -19.79 7.42
CA LYS A 194 0.55 -18.92 8.44
C LYS A 194 1.30 -19.02 9.76
N GLU A 195 1.74 -20.22 10.12
CA GLU A 195 2.45 -20.52 11.37
C GLU A 195 3.81 -19.80 11.40
N GLU A 196 4.57 -19.84 10.30
CA GLU A 196 5.82 -19.07 10.14
C GLU A 196 5.58 -17.57 10.21
N TYR A 197 4.52 -17.09 9.58
CA TYR A 197 4.16 -15.67 9.62
C TYR A 197 3.86 -15.20 11.05
N ILE A 198 3.03 -15.94 11.78
CA ILE A 198 2.64 -15.59 13.16
C ILE A 198 3.84 -15.68 14.10
N SER A 199 4.64 -16.75 14.00
CA SER A 199 5.82 -16.93 14.86
C SER A 199 6.91 -15.86 14.66
N ASN A 200 7.04 -15.30 13.45
CA ASN A 200 8.00 -14.24 13.15
C ASN A 200 7.41 -12.81 13.19
N ALA A 201 6.10 -12.64 13.41
CA ALA A 201 5.41 -11.36 13.34
C ALA A 201 6.07 -10.26 14.20
N ASN A 202 6.44 -10.58 15.45
CA ASN A 202 7.12 -9.64 16.34
C ASN A 202 8.52 -9.26 15.85
N ARG A 203 9.27 -10.22 15.29
CA ARG A 203 10.60 -9.95 14.75
C ARG A 203 10.53 -8.99 13.57
N TYR A 204 9.57 -9.16 12.66
CA TYR A 204 9.36 -8.19 11.57
C TYR A 204 9.04 -6.78 12.08
N ARG A 205 8.23 -6.65 13.14
CA ARG A 205 7.91 -5.34 13.74
C ARG A 205 9.14 -4.68 14.34
N GLU A 206 9.94 -5.44 15.08
CA GLU A 206 11.16 -4.96 15.72
C GLU A 206 12.18 -4.50 14.68
N GLU A 207 12.37 -5.27 13.60
CA GLU A 207 13.27 -4.89 12.51
C GLU A 207 12.81 -3.64 11.76
N ILE A 208 11.50 -3.51 11.49
CA ILE A 208 10.99 -2.26 10.90
C ILE A 208 11.16 -1.10 11.88
N ALA A 209 10.89 -1.30 13.17
CA ALA A 209 11.00 -0.26 14.18
C ALA A 209 12.44 0.22 14.37
N SER A 210 13.43 -0.66 14.23
CA SER A 210 14.87 -0.35 14.35
C SER A 210 15.38 0.61 13.26
N LEU A 211 14.66 0.71 12.15
CA LEU A 211 14.93 1.68 11.07
C LEU A 211 14.42 3.08 11.40
N GLY A 212 13.50 3.22 12.36
CA GLY A 212 12.89 4.49 12.73
C GLY A 212 13.85 5.45 13.44
N PRO A 213 13.52 6.75 13.49
CA PRO A 213 14.29 7.70 14.28
C PRO A 213 14.15 7.41 15.79
N ASP A 214 15.24 7.61 16.54
CA ASP A 214 15.27 7.43 18.01
C ASP A 214 14.36 8.44 18.76
N GLN A 215 14.03 9.58 18.13
CA GLN A 215 13.27 10.67 18.75
C GLN A 215 11.79 10.69 18.36
N ASP A 216 10.95 11.27 19.23
CA ASP A 216 9.51 11.48 18.97
C ASP A 216 9.31 12.39 17.73
N PRO A 217 8.73 11.87 16.63
CA PRO A 217 8.57 12.62 15.39
C PRO A 217 7.62 13.82 15.50
N ILE A 218 6.90 13.97 16.61
CA ILE A 218 6.00 15.12 16.84
C ILE A 218 6.79 16.38 17.26
N GLY A 219 8.07 16.25 17.65
CA GLY A 219 8.88 17.31 18.25
C GLY A 219 9.66 18.27 17.34
N GLY A 220 9.76 18.06 16.01
CA GLY A 220 10.73 18.80 15.15
C GLY A 220 10.23 19.29 13.77
N ALA A 221 10.80 20.41 13.29
CA ALA A 221 10.65 21.13 12.00
C ALA A 221 9.23 21.50 11.49
N HIS A 222 9.03 22.76 11.05
CA HIS A 222 7.71 23.41 10.90
C HIS A 222 6.76 22.79 9.83
N LEU A 223 7.25 22.42 8.64
CA LEU A 223 6.42 21.86 7.56
C LEU A 223 6.10 20.36 7.77
N GLU A 224 7.06 19.61 8.32
CA GLU A 224 6.82 18.23 8.72
C GLU A 224 5.87 18.18 9.90
N GLN A 225 6.00 19.08 10.88
CA GLN A 225 5.03 19.25 11.97
C GLN A 225 3.60 19.46 11.47
N GLN A 226 3.36 20.32 10.47
CA GLN A 226 2.01 20.53 9.96
C GLN A 226 1.41 19.24 9.37
N ASN A 227 2.18 18.49 8.56
CA ASN A 227 1.73 17.21 8.00
C ASN A 227 1.56 16.13 9.08
N VAL A 228 2.48 16.05 10.05
CA VAL A 228 2.43 15.12 11.19
C VAL A 228 1.23 15.43 12.08
N LEU A 229 0.94 16.71 12.35
CA LEU A 229 -0.22 17.13 13.13
C LEU A 229 -1.54 16.85 12.41
N MET A 230 -1.62 17.06 11.09
CA MET A 230 -2.79 16.67 10.30
C MET A 230 -3.01 15.16 10.37
N THR A 231 -1.95 14.37 10.20
CA THR A 231 -1.98 12.91 10.29
C THR A 231 -2.42 12.45 11.69
N TYR A 232 -1.84 13.03 12.74
CA TYR A 232 -2.19 12.76 14.14
C TYR A 232 -3.67 13.02 14.44
N ARG A 233 -4.19 14.18 14.02
CA ARG A 233 -5.61 14.53 14.18
C ARG A 233 -6.51 13.58 13.40
N GLY A 234 -6.11 13.21 12.19
CA GLY A 234 -6.77 12.18 11.38
C GLY A 234 -6.85 10.84 12.11
N TYR A 235 -5.73 10.36 12.66
CA TYR A 235 -5.67 9.12 13.44
C TYR A 235 -6.56 9.17 14.67
N ILE A 236 -6.60 10.26 15.45
CA ILE A 236 -7.50 10.34 16.60
C ILE A 236 -8.97 10.17 16.19
N LYS A 237 -9.40 10.84 15.11
CA LYS A 237 -10.76 10.76 14.59
C LYS A 237 -11.06 9.33 14.11
N PHE A 238 -10.13 8.76 13.37
CA PHE A 238 -10.18 7.40 12.84
C PHE A 238 -10.31 6.35 13.96
N LEU A 239 -9.42 6.39 14.95
CA LEU A 239 -9.37 5.46 16.08
C LEU A 239 -10.63 5.51 16.95
N ALA A 240 -11.31 6.66 17.03
CA ALA A 240 -12.57 6.78 17.76
C ALA A 240 -13.68 5.89 17.16
N THR A 241 -13.67 5.69 15.84
CA THR A 241 -14.62 4.82 15.17
C THR A 241 -14.13 3.38 15.05
N ASP A 242 -12.85 3.14 14.79
CA ASP A 242 -12.31 1.79 14.56
C ASP A 242 -12.26 0.96 15.83
N LEU A 243 -11.87 1.59 16.93
CA LEU A 243 -11.72 0.91 18.21
C LEU A 243 -12.96 1.12 19.11
N LYS A 244 -14.10 1.49 18.53
CA LYS A 244 -15.34 1.75 19.28
C LYS A 244 -15.78 0.54 20.12
N TYR A 245 -15.60 -0.67 19.57
CA TYR A 245 -16.01 -1.93 20.18
C TYR A 245 -14.85 -2.74 20.77
N ASP A 246 -13.65 -2.17 20.84
CA ASP A 246 -12.50 -2.82 21.46
C ASP A 246 -12.73 -2.99 22.97
N GLU A 247 -12.50 -4.20 23.47
CA GLU A 247 -12.82 -4.58 24.85
C GLU A 247 -12.07 -3.74 25.88
N SER A 248 -10.84 -3.31 25.56
CA SER A 248 -10.03 -2.48 26.45
C SER A 248 -10.65 -1.09 26.68
N ARG A 249 -11.65 -0.70 25.89
CA ARG A 249 -12.35 0.59 26.00
C ARG A 249 -13.72 0.47 26.63
N ARG A 250 -14.16 -0.74 26.95
CA ARG A 250 -15.44 -0.98 27.64
C ARG A 250 -15.46 -0.21 28.96
N ASN A 251 -16.59 0.46 29.22
CA ASN A 251 -16.84 1.25 30.44
C ASN A 251 -15.88 2.42 30.67
N LEU A 252 -15.06 2.83 29.70
CA LEU A 252 -14.25 4.03 29.81
C LEU A 252 -15.06 5.29 29.49
N SER A 253 -14.78 6.38 30.20
CA SER A 253 -15.31 7.70 29.85
C SER A 253 -14.75 8.19 28.50
N ASN A 254 -15.46 9.12 27.86
CA ASN A 254 -15.01 9.77 26.62
C ASN A 254 -13.61 10.39 26.75
N SER A 255 -13.26 10.92 27.93
CA SER A 255 -11.93 11.49 28.21
C SER A 255 -10.84 10.41 28.23
N GLN A 256 -11.10 9.27 28.89
CA GLN A 256 -10.18 8.13 28.91
C GLN A 256 -10.00 7.51 27.52
N ILE A 257 -11.08 7.36 26.76
CA ILE A 257 -11.04 6.89 25.36
C ILE A 257 -10.19 7.82 24.50
N LYS A 258 -10.39 9.13 24.62
CA LYS A 258 -9.59 10.14 23.90
C LYS A 258 -8.10 10.02 24.26
N LYS A 259 -7.76 9.86 25.55
CA LYS A 259 -6.37 9.68 26.00
C LYS A 259 -5.76 8.39 25.43
N LYS A 260 -6.50 7.27 25.41
CA LYS A 260 -6.06 6.04 24.76
C LYS A 260 -5.84 6.21 23.25
N ASN A 261 -6.75 6.89 22.55
CA ASN A 261 -6.58 7.23 21.12
C ASN A 261 -5.32 8.04 20.86
N GLN A 262 -5.02 9.01 21.72
CA GLN A 262 -3.80 9.81 21.58
C GLN A 262 -2.55 8.94 21.68
N ILE A 263 -2.49 8.01 22.65
CA ILE A 263 -1.37 7.09 22.82
C ILE A 263 -1.20 6.19 21.58
N VAL A 264 -2.28 5.60 21.08
CA VAL A 264 -2.24 4.75 19.89
C VAL A 264 -1.83 5.56 18.65
N ALA A 265 -2.40 6.75 18.46
CA ALA A 265 -2.06 7.63 17.34
C ALA A 265 -0.57 8.02 17.33
N LYS A 266 0.04 8.28 18.51
CA LYS A 266 1.48 8.53 18.61
C LYS A 266 2.30 7.32 18.14
N LYS A 267 1.95 6.11 18.60
CA LYS A 267 2.59 4.86 18.16
C LYS A 267 2.45 4.66 16.65
N MET A 268 1.27 4.93 16.08
CA MET A 268 1.05 4.85 14.63
C MET A 268 1.96 5.81 13.85
N ILE A 269 2.17 7.03 14.32
CA ILE A 269 3.09 7.98 13.67
C ILE A 269 4.53 7.46 13.73
N GLN A 270 4.98 7.04 14.91
CA GLN A 270 6.34 6.51 15.09
C GLN A 270 6.61 5.32 14.15
N ARG A 271 5.71 4.32 14.17
CA ARG A 271 5.84 3.14 13.31
C ARG A 271 5.70 3.48 11.82
N GLY A 272 4.81 4.41 11.49
CA GLY A 272 4.62 4.88 10.12
C GLY A 272 5.83 5.62 9.55
N THR A 273 6.59 6.34 10.38
CA THR A 273 7.86 6.96 9.99
C THR A 273 8.91 5.90 9.66
N ALA A 274 9.10 4.93 10.57
CA ALA A 274 10.05 3.82 10.39
C ALA A 274 9.73 3.00 9.14
N TYR A 275 8.46 2.61 9.00
CA TYR A 275 7.96 1.90 7.83
C TYR A 275 8.10 2.71 6.53
N SER A 276 7.81 4.01 6.55
CA SER A 276 7.98 4.86 5.36
C SER A 276 9.42 4.91 4.88
N LEU A 277 10.38 4.94 5.82
CA LEU A 277 11.81 4.85 5.51
C LEU A 277 12.18 3.48 4.94
N ALA A 278 11.71 2.39 5.56
CA ALA A 278 11.94 1.02 5.08
C ALA A 278 11.48 0.86 3.62
N VAL A 279 10.27 1.32 3.29
CA VAL A 279 9.76 1.29 1.91
C VAL A 279 10.60 2.17 0.98
N LYS A 280 11.07 3.34 1.43
CA LYS A 280 11.95 4.21 0.61
C LYS A 280 13.28 3.52 0.30
N ASN A 281 13.85 2.81 1.27
CA ASN A 281 15.12 2.09 1.10
C ASN A 281 14.98 0.87 0.18
N ALA A 282 13.88 0.12 0.32
CA ALA A 282 13.60 -1.06 -0.50
C ALA A 282 13.21 -0.72 -1.95
N PHE A 283 12.61 0.46 -2.17
CA PHE A 283 12.13 0.89 -3.50
C PHE A 283 12.59 2.31 -3.87
N PRO A 284 13.91 2.56 -3.97
CA PRO A 284 14.48 3.91 -4.05
C PRO A 284 14.15 4.64 -5.37
N SER A 285 13.92 3.90 -6.45
CA SER A 285 13.59 4.43 -7.78
C SER A 285 12.10 4.37 -8.11
N SER A 286 11.26 3.94 -7.16
CA SER A 286 9.82 3.80 -7.38
C SER A 286 9.08 5.11 -7.18
N ILE A 287 7.99 5.28 -7.93
CA ILE A 287 7.06 6.39 -7.80
C ILE A 287 6.14 6.10 -6.61
N ARG A 288 6.27 6.90 -5.54
CA ARG A 288 5.55 6.68 -4.29
C ARG A 288 4.10 7.17 -4.38
N LEU A 289 3.17 6.23 -4.26
CA LEU A 289 1.75 6.51 -4.06
C LEU A 289 1.40 6.54 -2.56
N SER A 290 0.22 7.07 -2.24
CA SER A 290 -0.29 7.19 -0.86
C SER A 290 -1.81 7.12 -0.84
N ILE A 291 -2.38 6.51 0.20
CA ILE A 291 -3.83 6.57 0.50
C ILE A 291 -4.21 7.73 1.43
N HIS A 292 -3.21 8.43 1.98
CA HIS A 292 -3.42 9.58 2.85
C HIS A 292 -3.24 10.91 2.11
N GLN A 293 -4.05 11.90 2.50
CA GLN A 293 -3.82 13.30 2.14
C GLN A 293 -2.41 13.73 2.59
N SER A 294 -1.69 14.44 1.72
CA SER A 294 -0.33 14.87 2.01
C SER A 294 0.09 16.07 1.17
N GLN A 295 0.86 16.99 1.79
CA GLN A 295 1.56 18.07 1.11
C GLN A 295 2.99 17.69 0.68
N SER A 296 3.37 16.41 0.80
CA SER A 296 4.71 15.94 0.43
C SER A 296 5.03 16.16 -1.05
N GLN A 297 6.28 16.51 -1.35
CA GLN A 297 6.74 16.67 -2.73
C GLN A 297 7.07 15.34 -3.44
N TYR A 298 7.18 14.24 -2.70
CA TYR A 298 7.67 12.95 -3.21
C TYR A 298 6.59 11.86 -3.33
N LYS A 299 5.48 11.96 -2.58
CA LYS A 299 4.38 10.98 -2.65
C LYS A 299 3.11 11.59 -3.21
N LEU A 300 2.43 10.85 -4.09
CA LEU A 300 1.16 11.23 -4.68
C LEU A 300 -0.01 10.52 -3.97
N PRO A 301 -0.91 11.24 -3.30
CA PRO A 301 -2.16 10.68 -2.81
C PRO A 301 -3.06 10.25 -3.97
N ILE A 302 -3.62 9.04 -3.92
CA ILE A 302 -4.59 8.53 -4.89
C ILE A 302 -5.86 8.04 -4.18
N SER A 303 -7.01 8.16 -4.85
CA SER A 303 -8.25 7.52 -4.41
C SER A 303 -8.22 6.06 -4.80
N LEU A 304 -8.60 5.17 -3.87
CA LEU A 304 -8.80 3.75 -4.17
C LEU A 304 -10.26 3.42 -4.53
N LEU A 305 -11.19 4.32 -4.20
CA LEU A 305 -12.61 4.22 -4.47
C LEU A 305 -13.06 5.54 -5.11
N LEU A 306 -13.54 5.49 -6.35
CA LEU A 306 -13.98 6.67 -7.10
C LEU A 306 -15.43 7.00 -6.72
N GLY A 307 -15.61 7.99 -5.85
CA GLY A 307 -16.93 8.42 -5.36
C GLY A 307 -16.83 9.71 -4.55
N GLU A 308 -17.89 10.09 -3.84
CA GLU A 308 -17.96 11.40 -3.15
C GLU A 308 -16.94 11.57 -2.01
N ASN A 309 -16.42 10.48 -1.43
CA ASN A 309 -15.45 10.53 -0.33
C ASN A 309 -14.06 10.06 -0.77
N ASN A 310 -13.30 10.99 -1.35
CA ASN A 310 -12.07 10.71 -2.10
C ASN A 310 -10.91 10.07 -1.29
N TYR A 311 -10.98 10.02 0.03
CA TYR A 311 -9.96 9.41 0.90
C TYR A 311 -10.46 8.19 1.69
N THR A 312 -11.67 7.71 1.42
CA THR A 312 -12.13 6.44 1.99
C THR A 312 -11.32 5.29 1.41
N THR A 313 -10.82 4.42 2.29
CA THR A 313 -10.15 3.19 1.88
C THR A 313 -11.08 1.99 2.05
N PRO A 314 -10.96 0.96 1.19
CA PRO A 314 -11.92 -0.15 1.15
C PRO A 314 -11.97 -0.95 2.46
N TRP A 315 -10.88 -0.95 3.23
CA TRP A 315 -10.81 -1.61 4.51
C TRP A 315 -11.50 -0.86 5.67
N HIS A 316 -12.12 0.29 5.40
CA HIS A 316 -12.82 1.11 6.40
C HIS A 316 -14.30 1.37 6.06
N CYS A 317 -14.84 0.74 5.02
CA CYS A 317 -16.22 0.93 4.58
C CYS A 317 -16.84 -0.37 4.05
N ALA A 318 -18.13 -0.30 3.75
CA ALA A 318 -18.82 -1.19 2.84
C ALA A 318 -19.13 -0.43 1.53
N CYS A 319 -19.46 -1.18 0.48
CA CYS A 319 -19.85 -0.63 -0.81
C CYS A 319 -21.33 -0.89 -1.07
N ALA A 320 -21.99 0.02 -1.78
CA ALA A 320 -23.34 -0.16 -2.27
C ALA A 320 -23.46 0.20 -3.76
N LEU A 321 -24.15 -0.63 -4.54
CA LEU A 321 -24.44 -0.41 -5.95
C LEU A 321 -25.85 0.15 -6.11
N LYS A 322 -25.99 1.28 -6.80
CA LYS A 322 -27.28 1.89 -7.13
C LYS A 322 -27.89 1.32 -8.43
N PRO A 323 -29.19 1.50 -8.67
CA PRO A 323 -29.84 1.10 -9.92
C PRO A 323 -29.26 1.76 -11.18
N ASP A 324 -28.69 2.96 -11.04
CA ASP A 324 -28.04 3.70 -12.15
C ASP A 324 -26.61 3.20 -12.45
N GLY A 325 -26.14 2.17 -11.75
CA GLY A 325 -24.80 1.60 -11.91
C GLY A 325 -23.69 2.34 -11.13
N THR A 326 -24.01 3.41 -10.41
CA THR A 326 -23.04 4.14 -9.59
C THR A 326 -22.80 3.46 -8.24
N TRP A 327 -21.57 3.58 -7.73
CA TRP A 327 -21.18 3.03 -6.44
C TRP A 327 -21.19 4.09 -5.34
N GLN A 328 -21.60 3.68 -4.14
CA GLN A 328 -21.51 4.45 -2.91
C GLN A 328 -20.65 3.73 -1.88
N PHE A 329 -19.95 4.52 -1.08
CA PHE A 329 -19.03 4.04 -0.05
C PHE A 329 -19.37 4.71 1.27
N ALA A 330 -19.72 3.90 2.28
CA ALA A 330 -20.04 4.37 3.61
C ALA A 330 -19.74 3.29 4.64
N HIS A 331 -19.76 3.66 5.92
CA HIS A 331 -19.77 2.66 6.98
C HIS A 331 -20.98 1.72 6.79
N ARG A 332 -20.76 0.41 6.91
CA ARG A 332 -21.81 -0.64 6.79
C ARG A 332 -23.15 -0.25 7.41
N LYS A 333 -23.11 0.32 8.62
CA LYS A 333 -24.29 0.71 9.38
C LYS A 333 -25.24 1.62 8.59
N ILE A 334 -24.72 2.53 7.78
CA ILE A 334 -25.52 3.45 6.96
C ILE A 334 -26.42 2.69 5.98
N PHE A 335 -25.89 1.65 5.33
CA PHE A 335 -26.68 0.82 4.42
C PHE A 335 -27.59 -0.15 5.19
N GLN A 336 -27.11 -0.70 6.30
CA GLN A 336 -27.88 -1.64 7.10
C GLN A 336 -29.15 -1.01 7.73
N GLU A 337 -29.11 0.28 8.07
CA GLU A 337 -30.25 1.00 8.67
C GLU A 337 -31.26 1.53 7.64
N ASP A 338 -30.93 1.49 6.35
CA ASP A 338 -31.82 1.95 5.28
C ASP A 338 -32.43 0.74 4.54
N PRO A 339 -33.76 0.53 4.65
CA PRO A 339 -34.43 -0.66 4.13
C PRO A 339 -34.37 -0.77 2.60
N ARG A 340 -33.96 0.29 1.89
CA ARG A 340 -33.76 0.24 0.44
C ARG A 340 -32.52 -0.56 0.06
N TYR A 341 -31.57 -0.78 0.97
CA TYR A 341 -30.35 -1.53 0.68
C TYR A 341 -30.48 -2.99 1.12
N GLN A 342 -30.21 -3.90 0.18
CA GLN A 342 -30.15 -5.33 0.43
C GLN A 342 -28.71 -5.81 0.41
N LEU A 343 -28.29 -6.58 1.41
CA LEU A 343 -26.96 -7.19 1.44
C LEU A 343 -26.86 -8.33 0.42
N ILE A 344 -25.90 -8.23 -0.48
CA ILE A 344 -25.59 -9.23 -1.50
C ILE A 344 -24.43 -10.10 -1.05
N TYR A 345 -24.59 -11.41 -1.23
CA TYR A 345 -23.59 -12.42 -0.93
C TYR A 345 -22.92 -12.92 -2.21
N ARG A 346 -21.60 -13.12 -2.16
CA ARG A 346 -20.82 -13.80 -3.21
C ARG A 346 -20.02 -14.90 -2.54
N ASN A 347 -20.07 -16.12 -3.08
CA ASN A 347 -19.42 -17.30 -2.50
C ASN A 347 -19.74 -17.45 -1.00
N GLU A 348 -21.04 -17.32 -0.67
CA GLU A 348 -21.58 -17.43 0.70
C GLU A 348 -21.05 -16.37 1.70
N ARG A 349 -20.35 -15.33 1.22
CA ARG A 349 -19.81 -14.24 2.04
C ARG A 349 -20.47 -12.91 1.71
N PRO A 350 -20.71 -12.04 2.70
CA PRO A 350 -21.23 -10.70 2.45
C PRO A 350 -20.24 -9.91 1.60
N SER A 351 -20.71 -9.32 0.50
CA SER A 351 -19.85 -8.68 -0.49
C SER A 351 -20.11 -7.19 -0.64
N PHE A 352 -21.37 -6.79 -0.82
CA PHE A 352 -21.78 -5.39 -0.99
C PHE A 352 -23.28 -5.25 -0.81
N TYR A 353 -23.79 -4.03 -0.73
CA TYR A 353 -25.22 -3.75 -0.73
C TYR A 353 -25.72 -3.41 -2.13
N TYR A 354 -26.92 -3.79 -2.48
CA TYR A 354 -27.62 -3.29 -3.67
C TYR A 354 -28.79 -2.42 -3.22
N MET A 355 -28.89 -1.21 -3.76
CA MET A 355 -30.04 -0.34 -3.52
C MET A 355 -31.17 -0.79 -4.44
N THR A 356 -32.24 -1.30 -3.84
CA THR A 356 -33.49 -1.56 -4.53
C THR A 356 -34.11 -0.23 -4.98
N GLY A 357 -34.57 -0.17 -6.23
CA GLY A 357 -35.34 0.98 -6.72
C GLY A 357 -36.64 1.10 -5.94
N ASN A 358 -37.08 2.34 -5.67
CA ASN A 358 -38.42 2.60 -5.14
C ASN A 358 -39.50 2.19 -6.13
#